data_AF-A0A7K0PLK1-F1
#
_entry.id   AF-A0A7K0PLK1-F1
#
_cell.length_a   1.000
_cell.length_b   1.000
_cell.length_c   1.000
_cell.angle_alpha   90.00
_cell.angle_beta   90.00
_cell.angle_gamma   90.00
#
_symmetry.space_group_name_H-M   'P 1'
#
loop_
_entity.id
_entity.type
_entity.pdbx_description
1 polymer ?
#
loop_
_entity_poly.entity_id
_entity_poly.type
_entity_poly.pdbx_seq_one_letter_code
_entity_poly.pdbx_strand_id
1 'polypeptide(L)'
;MATQEDRTAALQRDYATDFDHEDPEFNERFDDVMDDLVGRCPMARSDKGHGYWVVNRHEDVRRCGQDWKTFSSADGYMVNRPEGSPIILPEESDPPYHNVWRSKLNPFLAPKAIGPYEADVRAFANELIDRFIERGSCDYQKEFAAH
;
A
#
# COMPACT_ATOMS: atom_id res chain seq x y z
N MET A 1 20.23 9.70 20.67
CA MET A 1 19.27 9.52 19.57
C MET A 1 18.78 10.90 19.17
N ALA A 2 18.71 11.20 17.87
CA ALA A 2 18.14 12.46 17.38
C ALA A 2 16.63 12.51 17.69
N THR A 3 16.10 13.71 17.97
CA THR A 3 14.66 13.88 18.19
C THR A 3 13.88 13.75 16.88
N GLN A 4 12.56 13.57 16.94
CA GLN A 4 11.72 13.48 15.74
C GLN A 4 11.79 14.77 14.90
N GLU A 5 11.82 15.94 15.55
CA GLU A 5 12.06 17.23 14.90
C GLU A 5 13.42 17.29 14.20
N ASP A 6 14.49 16.76 14.83
CA ASP A 6 15.83 16.68 14.20
C ASP A 6 15.83 15.75 12.97
N ARG A 7 15.08 14.65 13.02
CA ARG A 7 14.99 13.65 11.94
C ARG A 7 14.22 14.17 10.73
N THR A 8 13.17 14.95 10.96
CA THR A 8 12.37 15.63 9.93
C THR A 8 13.11 16.83 9.34
N ALA A 9 13.81 17.62 10.15
CA ALA A 9 14.61 18.75 9.68
C ALA A 9 15.79 18.32 8.78
N ALA A 10 16.21 17.06 8.88
CA ALA A 10 17.28 16.47 8.07
C ALA A 10 16.82 15.92 6.70
N LEU A 11 15.53 16.05 6.34
CA LEU A 11 15.04 15.63 5.02
C LEU A 11 15.68 16.50 3.91
N GLN A 12 16.15 15.85 2.85
CA GLN A 12 16.94 16.52 1.81
C GLN A 12 16.11 17.38 0.84
N ARG A 13 14.77 17.24 0.87
CA ARG A 13 13.83 17.91 -0.03
C ARG A 13 12.50 18.21 0.66
N ASP A 14 11.71 19.09 0.05
CA ASP A 14 10.35 19.36 0.51
C ASP A 14 9.36 18.34 -0.09
N TYR A 15 9.07 17.29 0.68
CA TYR A 15 8.08 16.29 0.30
C TYR A 15 6.66 16.85 0.16
N ALA A 16 6.36 18.06 0.67
CA ALA A 16 5.03 18.67 0.49
C ALA A 16 4.76 19.13 -0.97
N THR A 17 5.82 19.31 -1.78
CA THR A 17 5.72 19.76 -3.17
C THR A 17 6.39 18.81 -4.17
N ASP A 18 7.31 17.96 -3.70
CA ASP A 18 8.12 17.08 -4.57
C ASP A 18 8.07 15.61 -4.14
N PHE A 19 6.98 15.17 -3.48
CA PHE A 19 6.82 13.77 -3.07
C PHE A 19 6.91 12.83 -4.27
N ASP A 20 7.75 11.81 -4.16
CA ASP A 20 7.90 10.78 -5.18
C ASP A 20 7.78 9.39 -4.55
N HIS A 21 6.72 8.67 -4.87
CA HIS A 21 6.51 7.32 -4.34
C HIS A 21 7.56 6.29 -4.80
N GLU A 22 8.34 6.59 -5.84
CA GLU A 22 9.43 5.73 -6.32
C GLU A 22 10.80 6.10 -5.74
N ASP A 23 10.88 7.17 -4.93
CA ASP A 23 12.14 7.64 -4.34
C ASP A 23 12.71 6.62 -3.34
N PRO A 24 13.94 6.12 -3.55
CA PRO A 24 14.56 5.19 -2.61
C PRO A 24 14.72 5.79 -1.20
N GLU A 25 14.97 7.10 -1.10
CA GLU A 25 15.09 7.78 0.18
C GLU A 25 13.77 7.76 0.96
N PHE A 26 12.62 7.89 0.28
CA PHE A 26 11.32 7.74 0.90
C PHE A 26 11.15 6.35 1.53
N ASN A 27 11.60 5.28 0.86
CA ASN A 27 11.54 3.93 1.43
C ASN A 27 12.44 3.76 2.66
N GLU A 28 13.63 4.37 2.67
CA GLU A 28 14.57 4.29 3.80
C GLU A 28 14.15 5.18 4.99
N ARG A 29 13.44 6.27 4.72
CA ARG A 29 13.03 7.30 5.69
C ARG A 29 11.51 7.39 5.86
N PHE A 30 10.78 6.32 5.56
CA PHE A 30 9.32 6.31 5.46
C PHE A 30 8.65 7.03 6.63
N ASP A 31 8.92 6.60 7.86
CA ASP A 31 8.27 7.17 9.06
C ASP A 31 8.50 8.68 9.18
N ASP A 32 9.73 9.15 8.89
CA ASP A 32 10.10 10.55 9.06
C ASP A 32 9.47 11.46 8.00
N VAL A 33 9.37 10.96 6.76
CA VAL A 33 8.68 11.67 5.67
C VAL A 33 7.18 11.72 5.93
N MET A 34 6.59 10.61 6.37
CA MET A 34 5.16 10.55 6.67
C MET A 34 4.81 11.42 7.87
N ASP A 35 5.63 11.45 8.91
CA ASP A 35 5.45 12.32 10.08
C ASP A 35 5.52 13.80 9.70
N ASP A 36 6.47 14.21 8.86
CA ASP A 36 6.56 15.57 8.33
C ASP A 36 5.29 15.95 7.56
N LEU A 37 4.87 15.10 6.63
CA LEU A 37 3.68 15.34 5.82
C LEU A 37 2.43 15.44 6.69
N VAL A 38 2.21 14.52 7.63
CA VAL A 38 1.05 14.55 8.53
C VAL A 38 1.06 15.81 9.41
N GLY A 39 2.23 16.20 9.93
CA GLY A 39 2.39 17.34 10.82
C GLY A 39 2.25 18.70 10.13
N ARG A 40 2.83 18.84 8.92
CA ARG A 40 2.99 20.14 8.23
C ARG A 40 2.04 20.34 7.06
N CYS A 41 1.88 19.33 6.20
CA CYS A 41 1.09 19.42 4.96
C CYS A 41 0.37 18.09 4.67
N PRO A 42 -0.71 17.77 5.41
CA PRO A 42 -1.35 16.45 5.34
C PRO A 42 -2.07 16.18 4.01
N MET A 43 -2.29 17.22 3.21
CA MET A 43 -2.79 17.18 1.84
C MET A 43 -1.78 17.91 0.95
N ALA A 44 -0.76 17.20 0.51
CA ALA A 44 0.30 17.72 -0.33
C ALA A 44 -0.05 17.57 -1.81
N ARG A 45 0.47 18.45 -2.66
CA ARG A 45 0.38 18.34 -4.12
C ARG A 45 1.80 18.19 -4.64
N SER A 46 2.13 17.01 -5.16
CA SER A 46 3.44 16.75 -5.74
C SER A 46 3.48 17.08 -7.22
N ASP A 47 4.53 17.74 -7.69
CA ASP A 47 4.74 18.02 -9.11
C ASP A 47 5.44 16.87 -9.87
N LYS A 48 5.68 15.72 -9.23
CA LYS A 48 6.32 14.56 -9.87
C LYS A 48 5.47 13.94 -10.98
N GLY A 49 6.07 13.69 -12.13
CA GLY A 49 5.41 13.12 -13.31
C GLY A 49 4.33 14.05 -13.86
N HIS A 50 3.08 13.60 -13.89
CA HIS A 50 1.91 14.42 -14.24
C HIS A 50 1.34 15.18 -13.03
N GLY A 51 1.95 14.95 -11.86
CA GLY A 51 1.57 15.49 -10.58
C GLY A 51 0.33 14.80 -9.99
N TYR A 52 0.36 14.56 -8.69
CA TYR A 52 -0.73 13.95 -7.94
C TYR A 52 -0.88 14.55 -6.53
N TRP A 53 -2.01 14.25 -5.90
CA TRP A 53 -2.27 14.59 -4.50
C TRP A 53 -1.78 13.48 -3.58
N VAL A 54 -1.21 13.86 -2.44
CA VAL A 54 -0.78 12.93 -1.38
C VAL A 54 -1.58 13.26 -0.12
N VAL A 55 -2.39 12.30 0.33
CA VAL A 55 -3.32 12.45 1.46
C VAL A 55 -2.84 11.54 2.59
N ASN A 56 -2.50 12.13 3.74
CA ASN A 56 -1.74 11.42 4.79
C ASN A 56 -2.50 11.28 6.12
N ARG A 57 -3.55 12.05 6.36
CA ARG A 57 -4.38 11.89 7.56
C ARG A 57 -5.33 10.71 7.41
N HIS A 58 -5.39 9.87 8.44
CA HIS A 58 -6.27 8.71 8.47
C HIS A 58 -7.73 9.04 8.13
N GLU A 59 -8.28 10.13 8.68
CA GLU A 59 -9.66 10.54 8.41
C GLU A 59 -9.91 10.89 6.94
N ASP A 60 -8.95 11.55 6.30
CA ASP A 60 -9.03 11.97 4.90
C ASP A 60 -8.83 10.78 3.96
N VAL A 61 -7.83 9.94 4.22
CA VAL A 61 -7.61 8.69 3.45
C VAL A 61 -8.84 7.80 3.50
N ARG A 62 -9.42 7.61 4.69
CA ARG A 62 -10.63 6.80 4.88
C ARG A 62 -11.82 7.40 4.12
N ARG A 63 -11.96 8.73 4.11
CA ARG A 63 -13.00 9.42 3.34
C ARG A 63 -12.81 9.19 1.85
N CYS A 64 -11.60 9.38 1.32
CA CYS A 64 -11.28 9.14 -0.08
C CYS A 64 -11.64 7.70 -0.49
N GLY A 65 -11.21 6.71 0.30
CA GLY A 65 -11.48 5.30 0.01
C GLY A 65 -12.95 4.86 0.13
N GLN A 66 -13.83 5.68 0.72
CA GLN A 66 -15.25 5.37 0.88
C GLN A 66 -16.17 6.17 -0.05
N ASP A 67 -15.70 7.28 -0.61
CA ASP A 67 -16.47 8.16 -1.50
C ASP A 67 -16.05 7.96 -2.96
N TRP A 68 -16.36 6.78 -3.51
CA TRP A 68 -16.06 6.42 -4.90
C TRP A 68 -16.66 7.40 -5.94
N LYS A 69 -17.72 8.12 -5.58
CA LYS A 69 -18.36 9.10 -6.49
C LYS A 69 -17.48 10.33 -6.70
N THR A 70 -16.70 10.69 -5.69
CA THR A 70 -15.73 11.79 -5.75
C THR A 70 -14.36 11.28 -6.15
N PHE A 71 -13.97 10.11 -5.63
CA PHE A 71 -12.66 9.48 -5.83
C PHE A 71 -12.82 8.14 -6.54
N SER A 72 -13.08 8.23 -7.85
CA SER A 72 -13.24 7.05 -8.72
C SER A 72 -11.98 6.21 -8.77
N SER A 73 -12.14 4.88 -8.85
CA SER A 73 -11.03 3.96 -9.16
C SER A 73 -11.01 3.55 -10.64
N ALA A 74 -11.99 3.98 -11.44
CA ALA A 74 -12.18 3.52 -12.81
C ALA A 74 -11.06 3.95 -13.79
N ASP A 75 -10.32 5.00 -13.45
CA ASP A 75 -9.16 5.47 -14.23
C ASP A 75 -7.83 4.81 -13.79
N GLY A 76 -7.90 3.94 -12.77
CA GLY A 76 -6.76 3.20 -12.21
C GLY A 76 -6.27 3.75 -10.88
N TYR A 77 -5.41 2.95 -10.22
CA TYR A 77 -4.84 3.29 -8.91
C TYR A 77 -3.43 3.87 -8.99
N MET A 78 -2.73 3.67 -10.11
CA MET A 78 -1.33 4.07 -10.26
C MET A 78 -1.22 5.56 -10.56
N VAL A 79 -0.48 6.30 -9.73
CA VAL A 79 0.00 7.63 -10.11
C VAL A 79 1.01 7.49 -11.25
N ASN A 80 1.00 8.42 -12.21
CA ASN A 80 1.87 8.37 -13.40
C ASN A 80 1.79 7.04 -14.18
N ARG A 81 0.58 6.47 -14.28
CA ARG A 81 0.31 5.21 -14.99
C ARG A 81 0.89 5.22 -16.41
N PRO A 82 1.71 4.21 -16.78
CA PRO A 82 2.20 4.07 -18.15
C PRO A 82 1.07 3.91 -19.17
N GLU A 83 1.26 4.48 -20.36
CA GLU A 83 0.31 4.32 -21.45
C GLU A 83 0.19 2.84 -21.85
N GLY A 84 -1.04 2.36 -22.03
CA GLY A 84 -1.32 0.98 -22.41
C GLY A 84 -1.28 -0.04 -21.27
N SER A 85 -1.11 0.38 -20.01
CA SER A 85 -1.24 -0.53 -18.86
C SER A 85 -2.63 -1.18 -18.82
N PRO A 86 -2.72 -2.51 -18.58
CA PRO A 86 -3.99 -3.22 -18.56
C PRO A 86 -4.85 -2.79 -17.37
N ILE A 87 -6.17 -2.82 -17.56
CA ILE A 87 -7.14 -2.54 -16.49
C ILE A 87 -7.30 -3.77 -15.59
N ILE A 88 -7.19 -3.59 -14.28
CA ILE A 88 -7.31 -4.67 -13.28
C ILE A 88 -8.72 -4.66 -12.67
N LEU A 89 -9.51 -5.70 -12.92
CA LEU A 89 -10.86 -5.83 -12.35
C LEU A 89 -10.88 -6.79 -11.16
N PRO A 90 -11.64 -6.49 -10.08
CA PRO A 90 -12.53 -5.35 -9.91
C PRO A 90 -11.88 -4.06 -9.40
N GLU A 91 -10.58 -4.08 -9.09
CA GLU A 91 -9.86 -2.99 -8.41
C GLU A 91 -10.01 -1.62 -9.11
N GLU A 92 -9.92 -1.59 -10.43
CA GLU A 92 -10.01 -0.38 -11.25
C GLU A 92 -11.40 -0.22 -11.87
N SER A 93 -12.44 -0.29 -11.04
CA SER A 93 -13.81 -0.08 -11.49
C SER A 93 -14.70 0.50 -10.39
N ASP A 94 -15.73 1.23 -10.81
CA ASP A 94 -16.75 1.77 -9.92
C ASP A 94 -18.08 1.00 -9.99
N PRO A 95 -18.97 1.15 -9.00
CA PRO A 95 -20.36 0.74 -9.12
C PRO A 95 -21.07 1.34 -10.35
N PRO A 96 -21.97 0.58 -11.01
CA PRO A 96 -22.44 -0.75 -10.64
C PRO A 96 -21.53 -1.91 -11.09
N TYR A 97 -20.55 -1.67 -11.97
CA TYR A 97 -19.73 -2.73 -12.56
C TYR A 97 -18.85 -3.43 -11.50
N HIS A 98 -18.24 -2.66 -10.61
CA HIS A 98 -17.53 -3.17 -9.43
C HIS A 98 -18.39 -4.13 -8.61
N ASN A 99 -19.66 -3.79 -8.38
CA ASN A 99 -20.58 -4.60 -7.57
C ASN A 99 -20.86 -5.95 -8.23
N VAL A 100 -21.03 -5.97 -9.55
CA VAL A 100 -21.23 -7.22 -10.30
C VAL A 100 -20.03 -8.14 -10.15
N TRP A 101 -18.80 -7.64 -10.32
CA TRP A 101 -17.59 -8.44 -10.12
C TRP A 101 -17.44 -8.93 -8.68
N ARG A 102 -17.55 -8.04 -7.69
CA ARG A 102 -17.45 -8.41 -6.28
C ARG A 102 -18.51 -9.42 -5.88
N SER A 103 -19.75 -9.32 -6.36
CA SER A 103 -20.81 -10.30 -6.06
C SER A 103 -20.45 -11.72 -6.52
N LYS A 104 -19.66 -11.86 -7.60
CA LYS A 104 -19.19 -13.16 -8.10
C LYS A 104 -17.94 -13.65 -7.37
N LEU A 105 -17.05 -12.75 -6.98
CA LEU A 105 -15.78 -13.08 -6.33
C LEU A 105 -15.91 -13.34 -4.83
N ASN A 106 -16.68 -12.51 -4.12
CA ASN A 106 -16.80 -12.55 -2.66
C ASN A 106 -17.18 -13.93 -2.09
N PRO A 107 -18.04 -14.76 -2.72
CA PRO A 107 -18.33 -16.10 -2.21
C PRO A 107 -17.11 -17.00 -2.04
N PHE A 108 -16.09 -16.86 -2.90
CA PHE A 108 -14.85 -17.64 -2.83
C PHE A 108 -13.89 -17.14 -1.74
N LEU A 109 -14.06 -15.88 -1.31
CA LEU A 109 -13.23 -15.22 -0.30
C LEU A 109 -13.92 -15.09 1.05
N ALA A 110 -15.14 -15.63 1.19
CA ALA A 110 -15.90 -15.57 2.42
C ALA A 110 -15.27 -16.46 3.51
N PRO A 111 -15.43 -16.14 4.81
CA PRO A 111 -14.85 -16.93 5.91
C PRO A 111 -15.14 -18.42 5.83
N LYS A 112 -16.36 -18.81 5.40
CA LYS A 112 -16.75 -20.22 5.23
C LYS A 112 -15.99 -20.92 4.10
N ALA A 113 -15.65 -20.20 3.02
CA ALA A 113 -14.92 -20.73 1.89
C ALA A 113 -13.41 -20.84 2.19
N ILE A 114 -12.85 -19.87 2.90
CA ILE A 114 -11.42 -19.84 3.25
C ILE A 114 -11.08 -20.68 4.49
N GLY A 115 -11.99 -20.78 5.46
CA GLY A 115 -11.75 -21.48 6.74
C GLY A 115 -11.17 -22.90 6.62
N PRO A 116 -11.60 -23.75 5.67
CA PRO A 116 -11.02 -25.08 5.47
C PRO A 116 -9.52 -25.09 5.15
N TYR A 117 -8.97 -24.00 4.58
CA TYR A 117 -7.55 -23.89 4.24
C TYR A 117 -6.66 -23.59 5.45
N GLU A 118 -7.22 -23.30 6.63
CA GLU A 118 -6.42 -22.92 7.80
C GLU A 118 -5.36 -23.98 8.15
N ALA A 119 -5.73 -25.26 8.14
CA ALA A 119 -4.82 -26.34 8.45
C ALA A 119 -3.68 -26.45 7.43
N ASP A 120 -4.00 -26.30 6.14
CA ASP A 120 -3.03 -26.40 5.05
C ASP A 120 -2.05 -25.22 5.06
N VAL A 121 -2.55 -23.99 5.23
CA VAL A 121 -1.72 -22.78 5.34
C VAL A 121 -0.81 -22.86 6.56
N ARG A 122 -1.33 -23.32 7.70
CA ARG A 122 -0.53 -23.51 8.91
C ARG A 122 0.55 -24.58 8.72
N ALA A 123 0.22 -25.70 8.08
CA ALA A 123 1.18 -26.74 7.78
C ALA A 123 2.28 -26.24 6.85
N PHE A 124 1.93 -25.49 5.79
CA PHE A 124 2.89 -24.91 4.88
C PHE A 124 3.81 -23.89 5.57
N ALA A 125 3.25 -23.00 6.39
CA ALA A 125 4.06 -22.06 7.17
C ALA A 125 5.04 -22.78 8.11
N ASN A 126 4.61 -23.85 8.80
CA ASN A 126 5.49 -24.67 9.63
C ASN A 126 6.58 -25.34 8.80
N GLU A 127 6.25 -25.88 7.63
CA GLU A 127 7.23 -26.48 6.72
C GLU A 127 8.31 -25.47 6.31
N LEU A 128 7.94 -24.22 6.00
CA LEU A 128 8.90 -23.17 5.69
C LEU A 128 9.79 -22.85 6.90
N ILE A 129 9.21 -22.75 8.10
CA ILE A 129 9.94 -22.45 9.34
C ILE A 129 10.92 -23.58 9.70
N ASP A 130 10.50 -24.83 9.59
CA ASP A 130 11.29 -26.02 9.93
C ASP A 130 12.61 -26.09 9.14
N ARG A 131 12.68 -25.45 7.95
CA ARG A 131 13.89 -25.39 7.13
C ARG A 131 15.02 -24.56 7.76
N PHE A 132 14.70 -23.60 8.63
CA PHE A 132 15.69 -22.68 9.21
C PHE A 132 15.66 -22.59 10.73
N ILE A 133 14.65 -23.14 11.41
CA ILE A 133 14.45 -22.96 12.85
C ILE A 133 15.65 -23.43 13.69
N GLU A 134 16.27 -24.56 13.35
CA GLU A 134 17.45 -25.10 14.06
C GLU A 134 18.70 -24.23 13.90
N ARG A 135 18.79 -23.43 12.83
CA ARG A 135 19.89 -22.48 12.62
C ARG A 135 19.74 -21.22 13.48
N GLY A 136 18.53 -20.95 14.00
CA GLY A 136 18.22 -19.75 14.79
C GLY A 136 18.29 -18.43 14.01
N SER A 137 18.43 -18.47 12.68
CA SER A 137 18.48 -17.29 11.80
C SER A 137 18.11 -17.64 10.35
N CYS A 138 17.55 -16.68 9.62
CA CYS A 138 17.21 -16.81 8.20
C CYS A 138 17.27 -15.47 7.45
N ASP A 139 17.41 -15.54 6.12
CA ASP A 139 16.99 -14.50 5.20
C ASP A 139 15.47 -14.64 5.00
N TYR A 140 14.70 -13.90 5.82
CA TYR A 140 13.23 -14.01 5.84
C TYR A 140 12.59 -13.83 4.46
N GLN A 141 13.13 -12.92 3.64
CA GLN A 141 12.57 -12.64 2.33
C GLN A 141 12.70 -13.86 1.41
N LYS A 142 13.89 -14.47 1.35
CA LYS A 142 14.14 -15.62 0.47
C LYS A 142 13.61 -16.93 1.01
N GLU A 143 13.64 -17.11 2.32
CA GLU A 143 13.39 -18.42 2.95
C GLU A 143 11.94 -18.56 3.47
N PHE A 144 11.18 -17.47 3.59
CA PHE A 144 9.78 -17.51 4.04
C PHE A 144 8.84 -16.69 3.15
N ALA A 145 9.06 -15.39 2.98
CA ALA A 145 8.07 -14.49 2.37
C ALA A 145 7.86 -14.69 0.85
N ALA A 146 8.85 -15.23 0.13
CA ALA A 146 8.78 -15.45 -1.31
C ALA A 146 8.18 -16.82 -1.73
N HIS A 147 7.68 -17.61 -0.79
CA HIS A 147 7.12 -18.96 -0.99
C HIS A 147 5.62 -18.99 -0.74
#